data_AF-A0AAX7TMU4-F1
#
_entry.id   AF-A0AAX7TMU4-F1
#
_cell.length_a   1.000
_cell.length_b   1.000
_cell.length_c   1.000
_cell.angle_alpha   90.00
_cell.angle_beta   90.00
_cell.angle_gamma   90.00
#
_symmetry.space_group_name_H-M   'P 1'
#
loop_
_entity.id
_entity.type
_entity.pdbx_description
1 polymer ?
#
loop_
_entity_poly.entity_id
_entity_poly.type
_entity_poly.pdbx_seq_one_letter_code
_entity_poly.pdbx_strand_id
1 'polypeptide(L)'
;MAPVVTGKFGERPQPQRLTREAMRNYLKDKDDQTVLILHAKVAQKSYGNEKRFFCPPPCVYLMGTGWQKKLEKMEKEGCTEQEAQPCAFIGIGNSEQEMQQLNLEGKHFCTAKTLYISDSDKRKHFMLSVKMLYGNSANIGVFFSKRIKVISKPSKKKQSLKNADCEFTFTYFCIYKKEADTRKTLSKV
;
A
#
# COMPACT_ATOMS: atom_id res chain seq x y z
N MET A 1 43.42 0.70 -34.44
CA MET A 1 42.22 1.54 -34.24
C MET A 1 41.05 0.61 -34.00
N ALA A 2 40.46 0.62 -32.80
CA ALA A 2 39.30 -0.20 -32.48
C ALA A 2 38.01 0.44 -33.02
N PRO A 3 37.01 -0.34 -33.46
CA PRO A 3 35.76 0.22 -33.95
C PRO A 3 34.93 0.77 -32.79
N VAL A 4 34.48 2.01 -32.93
CA VAL A 4 33.53 2.66 -32.03
C VAL A 4 32.14 2.09 -32.31
N VAL A 5 31.61 1.29 -31.39
CA VAL A 5 30.21 0.85 -31.40
C VAL A 5 29.36 2.02 -30.93
N THR A 6 28.73 2.74 -31.85
CA THR A 6 27.71 3.75 -31.54
C THR A 6 26.40 3.04 -31.16
N GLY A 7 26.26 2.70 -29.89
CA GLY A 7 24.99 2.24 -29.34
C GLY A 7 23.94 3.34 -29.47
N LYS A 8 22.87 3.07 -30.24
CA LYS A 8 21.67 3.93 -30.25
C LYS A 8 21.06 3.93 -28.86
N PHE A 9 21.20 5.05 -28.15
CA PHE A 9 20.46 5.29 -26.91
C PHE A 9 18.95 5.16 -27.22
N GLY A 10 18.30 4.23 -26.50
CA GLY A 10 16.89 3.87 -26.72
C GLY A 10 15.97 5.09 -26.63
N GLU A 11 15.32 5.41 -27.74
CA GLU A 11 14.19 6.32 -27.77
C GLU A 11 13.06 5.71 -26.92
N ARG A 12 12.60 6.45 -25.90
CA ARG A 12 11.35 6.09 -25.23
C ARG A 12 10.23 6.21 -26.28
N PRO A 13 9.41 5.18 -26.48
CA PRO A 13 8.31 5.25 -27.43
C PRO A 13 7.42 6.46 -27.09
N GLN A 14 7.08 7.25 -28.10
CA GLN A 14 6.27 8.45 -27.91
C GLN A 14 4.90 8.11 -27.31
N PRO A 15 4.34 8.96 -26.45
CA PRO A 15 3.04 8.72 -25.83
C PRO A 15 1.95 8.62 -26.90
N GLN A 16 1.41 7.42 -27.07
CA GLN A 16 0.33 7.15 -28.01
C GLN A 16 -0.98 7.75 -27.47
N ARG A 17 -1.67 8.57 -28.28
CA ARG A 17 -2.98 9.13 -27.89
C ARG A 17 -4.04 8.03 -27.93
N LEU A 18 -4.96 8.06 -26.96
CA LEU A 18 -6.10 7.13 -26.91
C LEU A 18 -7.01 7.32 -28.13
N THR A 19 -7.24 6.26 -28.90
CA THR A 19 -8.15 6.28 -30.05
C THR A 19 -9.59 5.97 -29.63
N ARG A 20 -10.55 6.36 -30.47
CA ARG A 20 -11.97 6.06 -30.24
C ARG A 20 -12.24 4.55 -30.27
N GLU A 21 -11.57 3.79 -31.15
CA GLU A 21 -11.65 2.32 -31.13
C GLU A 21 -11.15 1.76 -29.80
N ALA A 22 -9.98 2.18 -29.33
CA ALA A 22 -9.40 1.70 -28.08
C ALA A 22 -10.31 1.97 -26.88
N MET A 23 -10.91 3.16 -26.82
CA MET A 23 -11.87 3.50 -25.77
C MET A 23 -13.16 2.66 -25.84
N ARG A 24 -13.68 2.38 -27.04
CA ARG A 24 -14.85 1.49 -27.20
C ARG A 24 -14.55 0.08 -26.71
N ASN A 25 -13.38 -0.45 -27.02
CA ASN A 25 -12.95 -1.78 -26.55
C ASN A 25 -12.79 -1.78 -25.02
N TYR A 26 -12.16 -0.75 -24.46
CA TYR A 26 -12.04 -0.59 -23.01
C TYR A 26 -13.40 -0.56 -22.30
N LEU A 27 -14.37 0.21 -22.81
CA LEU A 27 -15.72 0.29 -22.21
C LEU A 27 -16.48 -1.04 -22.27
N LYS A 28 -16.15 -1.90 -23.23
CA LYS A 28 -16.75 -3.22 -23.39
C LYS A 28 -16.17 -4.23 -22.39
N ASP A 29 -14.85 -4.31 -22.29
CA ASP A 29 -14.17 -5.38 -21.55
C ASP A 29 -13.78 -4.97 -20.11
N LYS A 30 -13.59 -3.67 -19.84
CA LYS A 30 -13.26 -3.08 -18.52
C LYS A 30 -12.14 -3.80 -17.77
N ASP A 31 -11.03 -4.03 -18.45
CA ASP A 31 -9.86 -4.71 -17.90
C ASP A 31 -8.98 -3.80 -17.04
N ASP A 32 -9.57 -3.20 -16.01
CA ASP A 32 -8.88 -2.29 -15.11
C ASP A 32 -7.84 -3.01 -14.23
N GLN A 33 -6.77 -2.29 -13.92
CA GLN A 33 -5.83 -2.63 -12.84
C GLN A 33 -6.13 -1.72 -11.66
N THR A 34 -6.81 -2.26 -10.65
CA THR A 34 -7.20 -1.51 -9.46
C THR A 34 -6.30 -1.85 -8.28
N VAL A 35 -5.82 -0.83 -7.57
CA VAL A 35 -5.12 -0.96 -6.28
C VAL A 35 -6.01 -0.39 -5.19
N LEU A 36 -6.40 -1.22 -4.22
CA LEU A 36 -7.22 -0.82 -3.08
C LEU A 36 -6.39 -0.84 -1.79
N ILE A 37 -6.29 0.31 -1.12
CA ILE A 37 -5.58 0.47 0.16
C ILE A 37 -6.62 0.59 1.28
N LEU A 38 -6.74 -0.46 2.10
CA LEU A 38 -7.59 -0.45 3.29
C LEU A 38 -6.77 -0.09 4.53
N HIS A 39 -7.26 0.86 5.32
CA HIS A 39 -6.58 1.33 6.52
C HIS A 39 -7.56 1.97 7.50
N ALA A 40 -7.15 2.11 8.77
CA ALA A 40 -7.89 2.88 9.75
C ALA A 40 -7.83 4.39 9.45
N LYS A 41 -8.88 5.14 9.79
CA LYS A 41 -8.89 6.62 9.72
C LYS A 41 -7.98 7.28 10.75
N VAL A 42 -7.59 6.55 11.80
CA VAL A 42 -6.76 7.04 12.91
C VAL A 42 -5.62 6.07 13.18
N ALA A 43 -4.49 6.60 13.67
CA ALA A 43 -3.36 5.82 14.14
C ALA A 43 -2.86 6.32 15.48
N GLN A 44 -2.57 5.40 16.40
CA GLN A 44 -2.00 5.73 17.69
C GLN A 44 -0.48 5.91 17.56
N LYS A 45 0.02 7.04 18.05
CA LYS A 45 1.44 7.34 18.15
C LYS A 45 2.14 6.43 19.14
N SER A 46 3.36 6.01 18.79
CA SER A 46 4.26 5.26 19.67
C SER A 46 5.20 6.24 20.37
N TYR A 47 5.49 6.03 21.66
CA TYR A 47 6.31 6.94 22.46
C TYR A 47 7.69 6.34 22.81
N GLY A 48 8.77 7.08 22.57
CA GLY A 48 10.11 6.58 22.86
C GLY A 48 10.41 5.31 22.07
N ASN A 49 10.77 4.22 22.75
CA ASN A 49 11.17 2.96 22.10
C ASN A 49 10.04 1.94 21.91
N GLU A 50 8.82 2.18 22.42
CA GLU A 50 7.70 1.28 22.14
C GLU A 50 7.25 1.38 20.67
N LYS A 51 6.69 0.30 20.13
CA LYS A 51 6.11 0.25 18.78
C LYS A 51 4.65 -0.12 18.86
N ARG A 52 3.76 0.84 18.61
CA ARG A 52 2.31 0.64 18.51
C ARG A 52 1.96 0.46 17.05
N PHE A 53 1.92 -0.79 16.62
CA PHE A 53 1.54 -1.11 15.25
C PHE A 53 0.11 -0.68 14.94
N PHE A 54 -0.12 -0.29 13.69
CA PHE A 54 -1.46 0.06 13.22
C PHE A 54 -2.39 -1.15 13.33
N CYS A 55 -3.57 -0.91 13.89
CA CYS A 55 -4.60 -1.93 14.11
C CYS A 55 -5.97 -1.33 13.75
N PRO A 56 -6.65 -1.78 12.67
CA PRO A 56 -6.24 -2.80 11.68
C PRO A 56 -4.84 -2.62 11.09
N PRO A 57 -4.10 -3.70 10.77
CA PRO A 57 -2.95 -3.59 9.88
C PRO A 57 -3.45 -3.10 8.51
N PRO A 58 -2.82 -2.09 7.88
CA PRO A 58 -3.19 -1.67 6.54
C PRO A 58 -3.06 -2.83 5.54
N CYS A 59 -4.00 -2.92 4.61
CA CYS A 59 -4.01 -3.96 3.58
C CYS A 59 -3.98 -3.32 2.19
N VAL A 60 -3.30 -3.97 1.25
CA VAL A 60 -3.31 -3.60 -0.17
C VAL A 60 -3.88 -4.76 -0.95
N TYR A 61 -4.84 -4.47 -1.84
CA TYR A 61 -5.47 -5.45 -2.73
C TYR A 61 -5.24 -5.04 -4.18
N LEU A 62 -4.93 -6.04 -5.02
CA LEU A 62 -4.85 -5.92 -6.46
C LEU A 62 -6.13 -6.53 -7.05
N MET A 63 -7.00 -5.70 -7.61
CA MET A 63 -8.29 -6.11 -8.14
C MET A 63 -8.41 -5.78 -9.63
N GLY A 64 -9.28 -6.50 -10.32
CA GLY A 64 -9.54 -6.33 -11.75
C GLY A 64 -8.72 -7.30 -12.61
N THR A 65 -9.32 -7.71 -13.72
CA THR A 65 -8.75 -8.67 -14.70
C THR A 65 -7.54 -8.11 -15.43
N GLY A 66 -7.34 -6.79 -15.38
CA GLY A 66 -6.20 -6.12 -16.02
C GLY A 66 -4.84 -6.57 -15.47
N TRP A 67 -4.76 -7.00 -14.20
CA TRP A 67 -3.52 -7.52 -13.62
C TRP A 67 -3.08 -8.83 -14.29
N GLN A 68 -4.04 -9.75 -14.47
CA GLN A 68 -3.78 -11.03 -15.13
C GLN A 68 -3.48 -10.82 -16.63
N LYS A 69 -4.26 -9.98 -17.33
CA LYS A 69 -3.98 -9.66 -18.74
C LYS A 69 -2.62 -9.01 -18.94
N LYS A 70 -2.17 -8.18 -17.98
CA LYS A 70 -0.85 -7.56 -18.03
C LYS A 70 0.27 -8.58 -17.81
N LEU A 71 0.09 -9.54 -16.90
CA LEU A 71 0.99 -10.68 -16.72
C LEU A 71 1.13 -11.48 -18.02
N GLU A 72 0.02 -11.95 -18.60
CA GLU A 72 0.01 -12.71 -19.86
C GLU A 72 0.66 -11.94 -21.03
N LYS A 73 0.47 -10.62 -21.07
CA LYS A 73 1.11 -9.76 -22.06
C LYS A 73 2.63 -9.71 -21.88
N MET A 74 3.12 -9.58 -20.65
CA MET A 74 4.55 -9.56 -20.36
C MET A 74 5.22 -10.91 -20.63
N GLU A 75 4.54 -12.02 -20.36
CA GLU A 75 5.02 -13.36 -20.69
C GLU A 75 5.16 -13.55 -22.21
N LYS A 76 4.19 -13.05 -23.01
CA LYS A 76 4.27 -13.05 -24.48
C LYS A 76 5.38 -12.16 -25.01
N GLU A 77 5.76 -11.11 -24.28
CA GLU A 77 6.89 -10.23 -24.58
C GLU A 77 8.24 -10.85 -24.15
N GLY A 78 8.24 -12.06 -23.56
CA GLY A 78 9.43 -12.82 -23.19
C GLY A 78 9.92 -12.60 -21.75
N CYS A 79 9.15 -11.91 -20.90
CA CYS A 79 9.48 -11.79 -19.48
C CYS A 79 9.23 -13.11 -18.75
N THR A 80 10.09 -13.42 -17.78
CA THR A 80 9.87 -14.53 -16.85
C THR A 80 8.72 -14.22 -15.88
N GLU A 81 8.14 -15.25 -15.26
CA GLU A 81 7.07 -15.09 -14.26
C GLU A 81 7.52 -14.15 -13.12
N GLN A 82 8.75 -14.30 -12.63
CA GLN A 82 9.31 -13.47 -11.55
C GLN A 82 9.43 -12.00 -11.95
N GLU A 83 9.78 -11.72 -13.20
CA GLU A 83 9.90 -10.36 -13.74
C GLU A 83 8.55 -9.68 -13.94
N ALA A 84 7.51 -10.46 -14.23
CA ALA A 84 6.15 -9.97 -14.46
C ALA A 84 5.32 -9.87 -13.17
N GLN A 85 5.79 -10.43 -12.05
CA GLN A 85 5.12 -10.32 -10.75
C GLN A 85 5.19 -8.88 -10.19
N PRO A 86 4.06 -8.32 -9.73
CA PRO A 86 4.05 -7.05 -9.02
C PRO A 86 4.63 -7.17 -7.60
N CYS A 87 5.51 -6.24 -7.27
CA CYS A 87 6.06 -6.00 -5.94
C CYS A 87 5.50 -4.69 -5.38
N ALA A 88 5.15 -4.67 -4.09
CA ALA A 88 4.66 -3.46 -3.42
C ALA A 88 5.50 -3.13 -2.17
N PHE A 89 5.69 -1.85 -1.94
CA PHE A 89 6.37 -1.29 -0.77
C PHE A 89 5.46 -0.27 -0.12
N ILE A 90 5.36 -0.26 1.20
CA ILE A 90 4.49 0.66 1.95
C ILE A 90 5.27 1.48 2.97
N GLY A 91 4.95 2.76 3.07
CA GLY A 91 5.54 3.65 4.07
C GLY A 91 4.56 4.72 4.56
N ILE A 92 4.94 5.43 5.61
CA ILE A 92 4.15 6.51 6.23
C ILE A 92 4.53 7.91 5.70
N GLY A 93 5.36 7.97 4.66
CA GLY A 93 5.87 9.21 4.06
C GLY A 93 6.72 10.05 5.01
N ASN A 94 7.45 9.41 5.93
CA ASN A 94 8.53 10.03 6.71
C ASN A 94 9.87 9.58 6.08
N SER A 95 10.82 10.49 5.89
CA SER A 95 12.15 10.19 5.33
C SER A 95 13.02 9.33 6.24
N GLU A 96 12.73 9.33 7.56
CA GLU A 96 13.50 8.56 8.54
C GLU A 96 13.12 7.07 8.57
N GLN A 97 11.97 6.70 8.01
CA GLN A 97 11.47 5.33 8.03
C GLN A 97 11.44 4.75 6.62
N GLU A 98 12.24 3.71 6.39
CA GLU A 98 12.26 2.99 5.12
C GLU A 98 10.89 2.37 4.80
N MET A 99 10.62 2.23 3.49
CA MET A 99 9.43 1.54 3.03
C MET A 99 9.55 0.04 3.31
N GLN A 100 8.50 -0.54 3.89
CA GLN A 100 8.41 -1.96 4.13
C GLN A 100 7.96 -2.69 2.87
N GLN A 101 8.68 -3.72 2.45
CA GLN A 101 8.23 -4.62 1.38
C GLN A 101 6.99 -5.41 1.81
N LEU A 102 6.00 -5.47 0.93
CA LEU A 102 4.82 -6.28 1.08
C LEU A 102 4.97 -7.55 0.24
N ASN A 103 4.75 -8.71 0.86
CA ASN A 103 4.77 -9.98 0.15
C ASN A 103 3.42 -10.18 -0.59
N LEU A 104 3.48 -10.17 -1.93
CA LEU A 104 2.37 -10.40 -2.86
C LEU A 104 2.42 -11.79 -3.53
N GLU A 105 3.36 -12.67 -3.15
CA GLU A 105 3.62 -13.97 -3.79
C GLU A 105 2.34 -14.80 -3.95
N GLY A 106 1.83 -14.87 -5.19
CA GLY A 106 0.61 -15.60 -5.57
C GLY A 106 -0.69 -15.08 -4.95
N LYS A 107 -0.66 -13.94 -4.26
CA LYS A 107 -1.82 -13.37 -3.57
C LYS A 107 -2.15 -12.00 -4.14
N HIS A 108 -3.43 -11.81 -4.46
CA HIS A 108 -3.99 -10.51 -4.81
C HIS A 108 -4.14 -9.56 -3.60
N PHE A 109 -3.60 -9.93 -2.42
CA PHE A 109 -3.68 -9.12 -1.22
C PHE A 109 -2.44 -9.27 -0.34
N CYS A 110 -2.09 -8.20 0.38
CA CYS A 110 -1.03 -8.19 1.37
C CYS A 110 -1.34 -7.24 2.53
N THR A 111 -0.67 -7.43 3.68
CA THR A 111 -0.92 -6.67 4.90
C THR A 111 0.37 -6.13 5.52
N ALA A 112 0.34 -4.88 5.98
CA ALA A 112 1.47 -4.19 6.60
C ALA A 112 1.38 -4.27 8.13
N LYS A 113 1.84 -5.38 8.72
CA LYS A 113 1.62 -5.67 10.16
C LYS A 113 2.52 -4.88 11.11
N THR A 114 3.60 -4.30 10.60
CA THR A 114 4.67 -3.69 11.42
C THR A 114 4.79 -2.19 11.23
N LEU A 115 3.81 -1.55 10.58
CA LEU A 115 3.78 -0.09 10.46
C LEU A 115 3.37 0.56 11.77
N TYR A 116 4.10 1.60 12.16
CA TYR A 116 3.85 2.44 13.33
C TYR A 116 4.29 3.87 13.01
N ILE A 117 3.84 4.84 13.83
CA ILE A 117 4.31 6.23 13.76
C ILE A 117 4.94 6.61 15.12
N SER A 118 6.15 7.18 15.07
CA SER A 118 6.93 7.61 16.24
C SER A 118 6.42 8.96 16.78
N ASP A 119 6.77 9.28 18.03
CA ASP A 119 6.53 10.59 18.62
C ASP A 119 7.49 11.68 18.16
N SER A 120 8.60 11.30 17.51
CA SER A 120 9.45 12.21 16.73
C SER A 120 8.65 12.89 15.61
N ASP A 121 7.71 12.17 14.99
CA ASP A 121 6.85 12.69 13.93
C ASP A 121 5.81 13.67 14.49
N LYS A 122 5.94 14.96 14.16
CA LYS A 122 5.06 16.03 14.64
C LYS A 122 3.82 16.26 13.78
N ARG A 123 3.63 15.51 12.69
CA ARG A 123 2.48 15.67 11.80
C ARG A 123 1.19 15.27 12.51
N LYS A 124 0.14 16.08 12.36
CA LYS A 124 -1.20 15.76 12.89
C LYS A 124 -1.92 14.71 12.04
N HIS A 125 -1.60 14.65 10.76
CA HIS A 125 -2.17 13.74 9.78
C HIS A 125 -1.07 13.26 8.83
N PHE A 126 -1.18 12.03 8.35
CA PHE A 126 -0.29 11.49 7.32
C PHE A 126 -1.10 10.66 6.31
N MET A 127 -0.47 10.23 5.23
CA MET A 127 -1.02 9.27 4.29
C MET A 127 -0.03 8.11 4.16
N LEU A 128 -0.53 6.91 3.95
CA LEU A 128 0.31 5.79 3.53
C LEU A 128 0.70 6.02 2.07
N SER A 129 1.93 5.68 1.73
CA SER A 129 2.45 5.66 0.37
C SER A 129 2.74 4.22 0.00
N VAL A 130 2.10 3.72 -1.06
CA VAL A 130 2.32 2.37 -1.61
C VAL A 130 3.01 2.54 -2.96
N LYS A 131 4.30 2.20 -3.02
CA LYS A 131 5.08 2.17 -4.26
C LYS A 131 5.01 0.78 -4.85
N MET A 132 4.66 0.68 -6.13
CA MET A 132 4.55 -0.59 -6.84
C MET A 132 5.50 -0.63 -8.03
N LEU A 133 6.14 -1.78 -8.22
CA LEU A 133 7.11 -2.07 -9.28
C LEU A 133 6.85 -3.49 -9.78
N TYR A 134 7.14 -3.78 -11.03
CA TYR A 134 7.26 -5.17 -11.50
C TYR A 134 8.65 -5.74 -11.12
N GLY A 135 8.80 -7.06 -11.16
CA GLY A 135 10.08 -7.73 -10.90
C GLY A 135 11.21 -7.29 -11.84
N ASN A 136 10.89 -6.92 -13.09
CA ASN A 136 11.82 -6.31 -14.03
C ASN A 136 12.16 -4.83 -13.73
N SER A 137 11.82 -4.33 -12.54
CA SER A 137 11.99 -2.94 -12.12
C SER A 137 11.18 -1.90 -12.91
N ALA A 138 10.25 -2.31 -13.77
CA ALA A 138 9.33 -1.38 -14.42
C ALA A 138 8.38 -0.76 -13.39
N ASN A 139 8.27 0.57 -13.42
CA ASN A 139 7.49 1.30 -12.41
C ASN A 139 5.99 1.26 -12.74
N ILE A 140 5.19 0.79 -11.79
CA ILE A 140 3.72 0.86 -11.87
C ILE A 140 3.25 2.24 -11.41
N GLY A 141 3.75 2.68 -10.25
CA GLY A 141 3.43 3.99 -9.69
C GLY A 141 3.48 4.04 -8.17
N VAL A 142 3.09 5.20 -7.64
CA VAL A 142 2.97 5.45 -6.20
C VAL A 142 1.53 5.84 -5.90
N PHE A 143 0.90 5.11 -4.99
CA PHE A 143 -0.49 5.28 -4.58
C PHE A 143 -0.57 5.78 -3.15
N PHE A 144 -1.39 6.80 -2.91
CA PHE A 144 -1.57 7.38 -1.58
C PHE A 144 -2.89 6.94 -0.97
N SER A 145 -2.89 6.65 0.33
CA SER A 145 -4.13 6.42 1.08
C SER A 145 -4.88 7.71 1.36
N LYS A 146 -6.09 7.60 1.93
CA LYS A 146 -6.75 8.75 2.56
C LYS A 146 -5.94 9.21 3.79
N ARG A 147 -6.17 10.45 4.21
CA ARG A 147 -5.54 11.00 5.42
C ARG A 147 -5.87 10.17 6.66
N ILE A 148 -4.85 9.86 7.44
CA ILE A 148 -4.91 9.18 8.73
C ILE A 148 -4.56 10.18 9.81
N LYS A 149 -5.46 10.37 10.77
CA LYS A 149 -5.25 11.28 11.91
C LYS A 149 -4.41 10.61 12.99
N VAL A 150 -3.38 11.32 13.45
CA VAL A 150 -2.50 10.84 14.53
C VAL A 150 -3.12 11.19 15.88
N ILE A 151 -3.21 10.20 16.77
CA ILE A 151 -3.72 10.37 18.14
C ILE A 151 -2.69 9.89 19.17
N SER A 152 -2.63 10.55 20.32
CA SER A 152 -1.77 10.15 21.45
C SER A 152 -2.35 8.94 22.20
N LYS A 153 -3.65 8.98 22.48
CA LYS A 153 -4.40 7.94 23.19
C LYS A 153 -5.87 8.02 22.82
N PRO A 154 -6.61 6.88 22.77
CA PRO A 154 -8.06 6.91 22.68
C PRO A 154 -8.65 7.71 23.84
N SER A 155 -9.60 8.61 23.56
CA SER A 155 -10.25 9.40 24.61
C SER A 155 -11.09 8.51 25.52
N LYS A 156 -10.93 8.68 26.84
CA LYS A 156 -11.80 8.07 27.85
C LYS A 156 -13.02 8.92 28.20
N LYS A 157 -13.05 10.19 27.76
CA LYS A 157 -14.17 11.11 28.04
C LYS A 157 -15.37 10.76 27.17
N LYS A 158 -16.57 10.91 27.73
CA LYS A 158 -17.83 10.88 26.96
C LYS A 158 -17.70 11.84 25.78
N GLN A 159 -17.89 11.31 24.58
CA GLN A 159 -17.68 12.08 23.37
C GLN A 159 -18.71 13.20 23.29
N SER A 160 -18.22 14.43 23.16
CA SER A 160 -19.05 15.62 22.94
C SER A 160 -19.32 15.76 21.45
N LEU A 161 -20.57 16.10 21.09
CA LEU A 161 -21.01 16.41 19.72
C LEU A 161 -20.21 17.55 19.07
N LYS A 162 -19.46 18.36 19.85
CA LYS A 162 -18.60 19.43 19.35
C LYS A 162 -17.33 18.93 18.63
N ASN A 163 -16.99 17.64 18.75
CA ASN A 163 -15.92 17.01 17.97
C ASN A 163 -16.55 16.27 16.78
N ALA A 164 -16.69 16.97 15.65
CA ALA A 164 -17.41 16.52 14.46
C ALA A 164 -16.80 15.30 13.71
N ASP A 165 -15.70 14.71 14.19
CA ASP A 165 -15.10 13.51 13.59
C ASP A 165 -15.92 12.21 13.86
N CYS A 166 -17.07 12.31 14.52
CA CYS A 166 -18.08 11.24 14.64
C CYS A 166 -18.84 11.06 13.32
N GLU A 167 -18.19 10.59 12.26
CA GLU A 167 -18.85 10.41 10.97
C GLU A 167 -19.73 9.14 10.97
N PHE A 168 -21.02 9.29 11.25
CA PHE A 168 -22.06 8.24 11.19
C PHE A 168 -22.59 7.96 9.77
N THR A 169 -22.10 8.64 8.74
CA THR A 169 -22.57 8.43 7.36
C THR A 169 -21.59 7.57 6.58
N PHE A 170 -21.92 6.29 6.41
CA PHE A 170 -21.16 5.27 5.64
C PHE A 170 -19.69 5.06 6.07
N THR A 171 -19.45 4.89 7.38
CA THR A 171 -18.13 4.47 7.89
C THR A 171 -18.12 2.95 8.10
N TYR A 172 -17.24 2.23 7.40
CA TYR A 172 -16.92 0.84 7.72
C TYR A 172 -16.13 0.80 9.04
N PHE A 173 -16.66 0.11 10.04
CA PHE A 173 -15.98 -0.15 11.31
C PHE A 173 -15.31 -1.52 11.25
N CYS A 174 -14.03 -1.59 11.62
CA CYS A 174 -13.35 -2.86 11.81
C CYS A 174 -13.29 -3.19 13.31
N ILE A 175 -13.87 -4.32 13.72
CA ILE A 175 -13.83 -4.80 15.10
C ILE A 175 -12.66 -5.79 15.22
N TYR A 176 -11.68 -5.47 16.06
CA TYR A 176 -10.53 -6.34 16.36
C TYR A 176 -10.61 -6.83 17.80
N LYS A 177 -10.61 -8.16 18.00
CA LYS A 177 -10.43 -8.78 19.32
C LYS A 177 -8.95 -9.01 19.54
N LYS A 178 -8.36 -8.35 20.55
CA LYS A 178 -6.99 -8.63 21.00
C LYS A 178 -7.07 -9.62 22.15
N GLU A 179 -6.61 -10.86 21.94
CA GLU A 179 -6.45 -11.82 23.03
C GLU A 179 -5.19 -11.47 23.81
N ALA A 180 -5.31 -11.35 25.14
CA ALA A 180 -4.18 -11.15 26.02
C ALA A 180 -3.56 -12.52 26.32
N ASP A 181 -2.30 -12.72 25.91
CA ASP A 181 -1.54 -13.91 26.30
C ASP A 181 -1.25 -13.84 27.80
N THR A 182 -1.97 -14.64 28.59
CA THR A 182 -1.83 -14.75 30.05
C THR A 182 -0.73 -15.72 30.47
N ARG A 183 0.30 -15.96 29.65
CA ARG A 183 1.51 -16.67 30.12
C ARG A 183 2.40 -15.75 30.97
N LYS A 184 2.01 -15.55 32.22
CA LYS A 184 2.92 -15.15 33.30
C LYS A 184 2.95 -16.24 34.37
N THR A 185 4.17 -16.73 34.62
CA THR A 185 4.66 -17.31 35.88
C THR A 185 3.96 -18.55 36.44
N LEU A 186 4.52 -19.73 36.13
CA LEU A 186 4.69 -20.81 37.11
C LEU A 186 6.17 -21.15 37.18
N SER A 187 6.90 -20.39 37.99
CA SER A 187 8.13 -20.85 38.63
C SER A 187 7.78 -21.23 40.06
N LYS A 188 8.29 -22.40 40.49
CA LYS A 188 8.15 -23.11 41.79
C LYS A 188 7.00 -24.13 41.82
N VAL A 189 7.36 -25.42 41.74
CA VAL A 189 7.82 -26.20 42.90
C VAL A 189 9.10 -26.93 42.51
#